data_AF-A0A922XBN9-F1
#
_entry.id   AF-A0A922XBN9-F1
#
_cell.length_a   1.000
_cell.length_b   1.000
_cell.length_c   1.000
_cell.angle_alpha   90.00
_cell.angle_beta   90.00
_cell.angle_gamma   90.00
#
_symmetry.space_group_name_H-M   'P 1'
#
loop_
_entity.id
_entity.type
_entity.pdbx_description
1 polymer ?
#
loop_
_entity_poly.entity_id
_entity_poly.type
_entity_poly.pdbx_seq_one_letter_code
_entity_poly.pdbx_strand_id
1 'polypeptide(L)'
;MPEDGQQALFLTWLNEHGSSVMKVARAYTLTSDECQDLAQEILLQAWRSLPSFEGKSSAATWFYRVALHTAMNWKRKDGPRRSMQQPLLEVQVVSTEGANSAEQLQHCNPPCKNLHKK
;
A
#
# COMPACT_ATOMS: atom_id res chain seq x y z
N MET A 1 12.90 -17.23 -25.90
CA MET A 1 11.77 -18.01 -25.37
C MET A 1 10.50 -17.48 -26.02
N PRO A 2 9.58 -18.31 -26.53
CA PRO A 2 8.31 -17.82 -27.03
C PRO A 2 7.55 -17.19 -25.85
N GLU A 3 7.08 -15.95 -26.03
CA GLU A 3 6.47 -15.09 -25.00
C GLU A 3 5.34 -15.82 -24.21
N ASP A 4 4.63 -16.73 -24.87
CA ASP A 4 3.52 -17.50 -24.31
C ASP A 4 3.92 -18.38 -23.11
N GLY A 5 5.15 -18.91 -23.10
CA GLY A 5 5.63 -19.80 -22.03
C GLY A 5 5.97 -19.04 -20.74
N GLN A 6 6.54 -17.83 -20.87
CA GLN A 6 6.86 -16.99 -19.72
C GLN A 6 5.59 -16.49 -19.03
N GLN A 7 4.59 -16.10 -19.82
CA GLN A 7 3.30 -15.65 -19.30
C GLN A 7 2.61 -16.76 -18.48
N ALA A 8 2.51 -17.97 -19.03
CA ALA A 8 1.88 -19.10 -18.34
C ALA A 8 2.60 -19.44 -17.02
N LEU A 9 3.94 -19.44 -17.04
CA LEU A 9 4.75 -19.68 -15.84
C LEU A 9 4.52 -18.60 -14.78
N PHE A 10 4.56 -17.33 -15.18
CA PHE A 10 4.35 -16.22 -14.26
C PHE A 10 2.96 -16.26 -13.62
N LEU A 11 1.91 -16.51 -14.41
CA LEU A 11 0.54 -16.61 -13.89
C LEU A 11 0.38 -17.77 -12.90
N THR A 12 1.03 -18.90 -13.17
CA THR A 12 1.06 -20.04 -12.24
C THR A 12 1.67 -19.63 -10.89
N TRP A 13 2.86 -19.03 -10.92
CA TRP A 13 3.53 -18.60 -9.68
C TRP A 13 2.81 -17.46 -8.98
N LEU A 14 2.20 -16.54 -9.73
CA LEU A 14 1.40 -15.46 -9.16
C LEU A 14 0.19 -16.01 -8.42
N ASN A 15 -0.49 -17.01 -8.97
CA ASN A 15 -1.61 -17.66 -8.30
C ASN A 15 -1.16 -18.39 -7.02
N GLU A 16 -0.01 -19.06 -7.05
CA GLU A 16 0.52 -19.80 -5.91
C GLU A 16 1.13 -18.91 -4.82
N HIS A 17 1.72 -17.77 -5.18
CA HIS A 17 2.58 -16.98 -4.31
C HIS A 17 2.18 -15.51 -4.17
N GLY A 18 1.15 -15.04 -4.88
CA GLY A 18 0.70 -13.64 -4.87
C GLY A 18 0.31 -13.11 -3.49
N SER A 19 -0.12 -14.00 -2.57
CA SER A 19 -0.40 -13.62 -1.18
C SER A 19 0.84 -13.06 -0.46
N SER A 20 2.05 -13.52 -0.80
CA SER A 20 3.30 -13.00 -0.23
C SER A 20 3.59 -11.57 -0.67
N VAL A 21 3.30 -11.24 -1.95
CA VAL A 21 3.43 -9.89 -2.50
C VAL A 21 2.53 -8.92 -1.73
N MET A 22 1.26 -9.29 -1.53
CA MET A 22 0.31 -8.44 -0.81
C MET A 22 0.70 -8.26 0.67
N LYS A 23 1.22 -9.31 1.33
CA LYS A 23 1.73 -9.21 2.70
C LYS A 23 2.92 -8.25 2.81
N VAL A 24 3.87 -8.35 1.87
CA VAL A 24 5.02 -7.45 1.83
C VAL A 24 4.57 -6.02 1.55
N ALA A 25 3.68 -5.80 0.57
CA ALA A 25 3.19 -4.46 0.26
C ALA A 25 2.54 -3.82 1.51
N ARG A 26 1.61 -4.53 2.16
CA ARG A 26 0.94 -4.08 3.40
C ARG A 26 1.90 -3.76 4.54
N ALA A 27 3.03 -4.48 4.64
CA ALA A 27 4.01 -4.24 5.69
C ALA A 27 4.84 -2.94 5.46
N TYR A 28 4.82 -2.39 4.25
CA TYR A 28 5.64 -1.24 3.86
C TYR A 28 4.83 0.03 3.55
N THR A 29 3.50 -0.04 3.57
CA THR A 29 2.59 1.06 3.21
C THR A 29 1.58 1.34 4.33
N LEU A 30 1.01 2.55 4.36
CA LEU A 30 0.04 2.94 5.39
C LEU A 30 -1.39 2.97 4.83
N THR A 31 -1.56 3.36 3.58
CA THR A 31 -2.88 3.45 2.94
C THR A 31 -3.15 2.25 2.03
N SER A 32 -4.43 2.03 1.71
CA SER A 32 -4.83 1.02 0.73
C SER A 32 -4.25 1.32 -0.66
N ASP A 33 -4.24 2.59 -1.05
CA ASP A 33 -3.77 3.01 -2.38
C ASP A 33 -2.27 2.78 -2.54
N GLU A 34 -1.46 3.19 -1.56
CA GLU A 34 -0.02 2.90 -1.54
C GLU A 34 0.25 1.39 -1.60
N CYS A 35 -0.56 0.60 -0.88
CA CYS A 35 -0.45 -0.85 -0.90
C CYS A 35 -0.68 -1.43 -2.30
N GLN A 36 -1.70 -0.93 -3.02
CA GLN A 36 -1.98 -1.37 -4.39
C GLN A 36 -0.87 -0.94 -5.34
N ASP A 37 -0.37 0.29 -5.22
CA ASP A 37 0.72 0.81 -6.04
C ASP A 37 2.01 0.02 -5.84
N LEU A 38 2.38 -0.25 -4.58
CA LEU A 38 3.55 -1.06 -4.27
C LEU A 38 3.39 -2.51 -4.76
N ALA A 39 2.21 -3.11 -4.59
CA ALA A 39 1.94 -4.44 -5.12
C ALA A 39 2.13 -4.50 -6.64
N GLN A 40 1.62 -3.50 -7.37
CA GLN A 40 1.82 -3.41 -8.83
C GLN A 40 3.30 -3.27 -9.21
N GLU A 41 4.06 -2.42 -8.53
CA GLU A 41 5.51 -2.27 -8.78
C GLU A 41 6.25 -3.59 -8.51
N ILE A 42 5.90 -4.32 -7.44
CA ILE A 42 6.47 -5.64 -7.16
C ILE A 42 6.21 -6.60 -8.31
N LEU A 43 4.97 -6.67 -8.80
CA LEU A 43 4.60 -7.57 -9.90
C LEU A 43 5.33 -7.21 -11.20
N LEU A 44 5.47 -5.92 -11.50
CA LEU A 44 6.22 -5.44 -12.66
C LEU A 44 7.70 -5.83 -12.59
N GLN A 45 8.33 -5.68 -11.43
CA GLN A 45 9.72 -6.09 -11.22
C GLN A 45 9.89 -7.62 -11.27
N ALA A 46 8.92 -8.37 -10.74
CA ALA A 46 8.92 -9.83 -10.84
C ALA A 46 8.82 -10.28 -12.30
N TRP A 47 7.89 -9.72 -13.08
CA TRP A 47 7.75 -10.02 -14.51
C TRP A 47 9.05 -9.77 -15.29
N ARG A 48 9.69 -8.62 -15.05
CA ARG A 48 10.95 -8.23 -15.71
C ARG A 48 12.14 -9.11 -15.32
N SER A 49 12.15 -9.63 -14.10
CA SER A 49 13.27 -10.43 -13.58
C SER A 49 13.09 -11.93 -13.76
N LEU A 50 11.89 -12.40 -14.11
CA LEU A 50 11.60 -13.82 -14.33
C LEU A 50 12.51 -14.48 -15.38
N PRO A 51 12.83 -13.86 -16.55
CA PRO A 51 13.74 -14.46 -17.54
C PRO A 51 15.14 -14.74 -17.00
N SER A 52 15.58 -13.97 -16.01
CA SER A 52 16.90 -14.09 -15.38
C SER A 52 16.91 -15.07 -14.20
N PHE A 53 15.81 -15.78 -13.95
CA PHE A 53 15.73 -16.73 -12.86
C PHE A 53 16.44 -18.05 -13.22
N GLU A 54 17.56 -18.31 -12.53
CA GLU A 54 18.44 -19.46 -12.80
C GLU A 54 18.06 -20.73 -12.02
N GLY A 55 16.93 -20.76 -11.29
CA GLY A 55 16.50 -21.97 -10.55
C GLY A 55 17.31 -22.31 -9.29
N LYS A 56 18.17 -21.40 -8.82
CA LYS A 56 19.01 -21.59 -7.62
C LYS A 56 18.26 -21.56 -6.28
N SER A 57 16.97 -21.21 -6.30
CA SER A 57 16.08 -21.17 -5.12
C SER A 57 14.69 -21.64 -5.52
N SER A 58 13.79 -21.86 -4.57
CA SER A 58 12.37 -22.09 -4.90
C SER A 58 11.74 -20.82 -5.51
N ALA A 59 10.66 -21.02 -6.29
CA ALA A 59 9.85 -19.93 -6.83
C ALA A 59 9.32 -19.00 -5.73
N ALA A 60 8.81 -19.57 -4.64
CA ALA A 60 8.33 -18.83 -3.48
C ALA A 60 9.42 -17.93 -2.86
N THR A 61 10.63 -18.46 -2.66
CA THR A 61 11.76 -17.68 -2.13
C THR A 61 12.16 -16.56 -3.09
N TRP A 62 12.18 -16.83 -4.39
CA TRP A 62 12.48 -15.81 -5.40
C TRP A 62 11.44 -14.69 -5.40
N PHE A 63 10.15 -15.02 -5.44
CA PHE A 63 9.05 -14.06 -5.40
C PHE A 63 9.11 -13.17 -4.16
N TYR A 64 9.33 -13.78 -2.99
CA TYR A 64 9.48 -13.04 -1.73
C TYR A 64 10.69 -12.09 -1.76
N ARG A 65 11.83 -12.53 -2.30
CA ARG A 65 13.03 -11.68 -2.43
C ARG A 65 12.79 -10.48 -3.34
N VAL A 66 12.15 -10.69 -4.50
CA VAL A 66 11.78 -9.60 -5.41
C VAL A 66 10.84 -8.62 -4.70
N ALA A 67 9.79 -9.13 -4.04
CA ALA A 67 8.85 -8.30 -3.30
C ALA A 67 9.54 -7.45 -2.23
N LEU A 68 10.39 -8.07 -1.42
CA LEU A 68 11.09 -7.42 -0.32
C LEU A 68 12.07 -6.34 -0.84
N HIS A 69 12.87 -6.66 -1.86
CA HIS A 69 13.81 -5.70 -2.46
C HIS A 69 13.09 -4.51 -3.06
N THR A 70 12.00 -4.75 -3.80
CA THR A 70 11.19 -3.70 -4.39
C THR A 70 10.55 -2.81 -3.31
N ALA A 71 9.98 -3.39 -2.26
CA ALA A 71 9.39 -2.65 -1.15
C ALA A 71 10.40 -1.78 -0.39
N MET A 72 11.61 -2.31 -0.12
CA MET A 72 12.68 -1.54 0.49
C MET A 72 13.11 -0.36 -0.40
N ASN A 73 13.24 -0.58 -1.70
CA ASN A 73 13.59 0.47 -2.66
C ASN A 73 12.49 1.52 -2.81
N TRP A 74 11.24 1.09 -2.84
CA TRP A 74 10.07 1.97 -2.89
C TRP A 74 10.06 2.88 -1.66
N LYS A 75 10.18 2.33 -0.44
CA LYS A 75 10.19 3.10 0.80
C LYS A 75 11.33 4.14 0.87
N ARG A 76 12.52 3.80 0.37
CA ARG A 76 13.64 4.76 0.28
C ARG A 76 13.36 5.93 -0.66
N LYS A 77 12.65 5.67 -1.76
CA LYS A 77 12.28 6.70 -2.76
C LYS A 77 11.05 7.50 -2.33
N ASP A 78 10.19 6.94 -1.50
CA ASP A 78 8.91 7.55 -1.13
C ASP A 78 9.07 8.73 -0.17
N GLY A 79 10.09 8.73 0.70
CA GLY A 79 10.38 9.85 1.60
C GLY A 79 10.50 11.21 0.87
N PRO A 80 11.40 11.34 -0.12
CA PRO A 80 11.49 12.55 -0.95
C PRO A 80 10.27 12.82 -1.84
N ARG A 81 9.53 11.77 -2.27
CA ARG A 81 8.35 11.94 -3.13
C ARG A 81 7.18 12.53 -2.36
N ARG A 82 6.90 12.03 -1.16
CA ARG A 82 5.83 12.57 -0.30
C ARG A 82 6.07 14.03 0.08
N SER A 83 7.33 14.43 0.27
CA SER A 83 7.62 15.85 0.55
C SER A 83 7.40 16.76 -0.67
N MET A 84 7.40 16.21 -1.89
CA MET A 84 7.20 16.95 -3.15
C MET A 84 5.79 16.80 -3.74
N GLN A 85 4.96 15.90 -3.20
CA GLN A 85 3.59 15.72 -3.66
C GLN A 85 2.73 16.89 -3.18
N GLN A 86 2.42 17.81 -4.11
CA GLN A 86 1.32 18.74 -3.93
C GLN A 86 0.01 18.09 -4.41
N PRO A 87 -1.11 18.27 -3.68
CA PRO A 87 -2.41 17.81 -4.13
C PRO A 87 -2.72 18.36 -5.53
N LEU A 88 -3.20 17.50 -6.42
CA LEU A 88 -3.57 17.89 -7.79
C LEU A 88 -4.72 18.90 -7.83
N LEU A 89 -5.57 18.91 -6.80
CA LEU A 89 -6.61 19.90 -6.59
C LEU A 89 -6.49 20.50 -5.19
N GLU A 90 -6.40 21.82 -5.13
CA GLU A 90 -6.63 22.56 -3.89
C GLU A 90 -8.15 22.63 -3.70
N VAL A 91 -8.69 21.84 -2.76
CA VAL A 91 -10.10 21.93 -2.38
C VAL A 91 -10.29 23.28 -1.70
N GLN A 92 -10.87 24.24 -2.42
CA GLN A 92 -11.37 25.45 -1.80
C GLN A 92 -12.61 25.10 -0.98
N VAL A 93 -12.48 25.18 0.34
CA VAL A 93 -13.63 25.12 1.23
C VAL A 93 -14.50 26.33 0.91
N VAL A 94 -15.60 26.11 0.20
CA VAL A 94 -16.66 27.12 0.06
C VAL A 94 -17.28 27.29 1.44
N SER A 95 -17.00 28.43 2.07
CA SER A 95 -17.76 28.90 3.22
C SER A 95 -19.19 29.14 2.77
N THR A 96 -20.13 28.32 3.23
CA THR A 96 -21.56 28.62 3.10
C THR A 96 -21.89 29.74 4.09
N GLU A 97 -21.83 30.98 3.64
CA GLU A 97 -22.16 32.14 4.46
C GLU A 97 -23.66 32.49 4.33
N GLY A 98 -24.40 32.39 5.45
CA GLY A 98 -25.73 33.00 5.70
C GLY A 98 -26.91 32.02 5.78
N ALA A 99 -27.42 31.62 6.97
CA ALA A 99 -28.33 32.29 7.94
C ALA A 99 -29.76 31.66 7.86
N ASN A 100 -30.52 31.30 8.91
CA ASN A 100 -30.71 31.90 10.24
C ASN A 100 -31.50 30.96 11.23
N SER A 101 -31.24 31.12 12.55
CA SER A 101 -32.09 30.83 13.75
C SER A 101 -32.45 29.36 14.09
N ALA A 102 -32.44 28.87 15.34
CA ALA A 102 -32.22 29.42 16.69
C ALA A 102 -32.05 28.23 17.70
N GLU A 103 -31.42 28.51 18.85
CA GLU A 103 -31.53 27.79 20.15
C GLU A 103 -30.99 26.33 20.24
N GLN A 104 -30.32 25.85 21.28
CA GLN A 104 -29.83 26.40 22.56
C GLN A 104 -28.84 25.39 23.17
N LEU A 105 -27.86 25.93 23.88
CA LEU A 105 -26.85 25.27 24.74
C LEU A 105 -27.37 24.08 25.56
N GLN A 106 -26.66 22.94 25.51
CA GLN A 106 -26.43 22.11 26.70
C GLN A 106 -24.94 21.73 26.82
N HIS A 107 -24.28 22.59 27.57
CA HIS A 107 -23.08 22.36 28.33
C HIS A 107 -23.23 21.11 29.21
N CYS A 108 -22.35 20.12 29.07
CA CYS A 108 -21.93 19.25 30.16
C CYS A 108 -20.66 18.46 29.78
N ASN A 109 -19.54 18.89 30.34
CA ASN A 109 -18.41 18.04 30.74
C ASN A 109 -18.11 18.45 32.21
N PRO A 110 -17.56 17.63 33.14
CA PRO A 110 -16.90 16.31 33.04
C PRO A 110 -17.34 15.39 34.23
N PRO A 111 -16.58 14.42 34.80
CA PRO A 111 -15.36 13.69 34.40
C PRO A 111 -15.48 12.14 34.48
N CYS A 112 -14.75 11.39 33.66
CA CYS A 112 -14.57 9.94 33.88
C CYS A 112 -13.56 9.69 35.02
N LYS A 113 -14.05 9.38 36.23
CA LYS A 113 -13.24 8.79 37.30
C LYS A 113 -13.46 7.27 37.33
N ASN A 114 -12.35 6.55 37.46
CA ASN A 114 -12.16 5.09 37.36
C ASN A 114 -12.89 4.23 38.41
N LEU A 115 -12.77 2.90 38.20
CA LEU A 115 -12.75 1.76 39.15
C LEU A 115 -14.03 0.88 39.15
N HIS A 116 -13.99 -0.43 38.86
CA HIS A 116 -13.18 -1.45 39.54
C HIS A 116 -12.84 -2.70 38.70
N LYS A 117 -11.64 -3.25 38.96
CA LYS A 117 -11.31 -4.68 38.85
C LYS A 117 -11.00 -5.19 40.26
N LYS A 118 -11.56 -6.38 40.56
CA LYS A 118 -11.47 -7.22 41.77
C LYS A 118 -12.34 -6.82 42.95
#